data_AF-A0A381Y8Z3-F1
#
_entry.id   AF-A0A381Y8Z3-F1
#
_cell.length_a   1.000
_cell.length_b   1.000
_cell.length_c   1.000
_cell.angle_alpha   90.00
_cell.angle_beta   90.00
_cell.angle_gamma   90.00
#
_symmetry.space_group_name_H-M   'P 1'
#
loop_
_entity.id
_entity.type
_entity.pdbx_description
1 polymer ?
#
loop_
_entity_poly.entity_id
_entity_poly.type
_entity_poly.pdbx_seq_one_letter_code
_entity_poly.pdbx_strand_id
1 'polypeptide(L)'
;MFSKKVISLFVFRSIVLLVLLGIVCLVMVDQFNLILIKAASPFIPVGSTLRTFGTYIEISSTRSGATSPLYLDSLTLYSGTILMITVVLSAVGLRLRERLVSLGILTSLGLVIQLVGIVLLSEGIEAASDMGNPGFSGSRPFNVFSVGWSLVPAIITAVWCYLFWRRNKSATNPLN
;
A
#
# COMPACT_ATOMS: atom_id res chain seq x y z
N MET A 1 16.76 15.05 -22.47
CA MET A 1 15.33 15.39 -22.49
C MET A 1 14.58 14.16 -22.97
N PHE A 2 13.58 13.63 -22.25
CA PHE A 2 12.88 12.42 -22.71
C PHE A 2 12.08 12.74 -23.98
N SER A 3 12.19 11.90 -25.01
CA SER A 3 11.37 12.05 -26.21
C SER A 3 9.90 11.87 -25.87
N LYS A 4 9.02 12.68 -26.48
CA LYS A 4 7.55 12.58 -26.32
C LYS A 4 7.04 11.15 -26.53
N LYS A 5 7.69 10.38 -27.41
CA LYS A 5 7.39 8.95 -27.67
C LYS A 5 7.63 8.05 -26.45
N VAL A 6 8.71 8.29 -25.68
CA VAL A 6 9.05 7.51 -24.48
C VAL A 6 8.07 7.79 -23.35
N ILE A 7 7.68 9.06 -23.19
CA ILE A 7 6.68 9.47 -22.18
C ILE A 7 5.32 8.85 -22.51
N SER A 8 4.87 8.95 -23.77
CA SER A 8 3.61 8.36 -24.21
C SER A 8 3.59 6.84 -24.03
N LEU A 9 4.68 6.15 -24.38
CA LEU A 9 4.80 4.70 -24.20
C LEU A 9 4.75 4.29 -22.71
N PHE A 10 5.43 5.05 -21.84
CA PHE A 10 5.39 4.82 -20.39
C PHE A 10 3.97 5.00 -19.84
N VAL A 11 3.30 6.10 -20.19
CA VAL A 11 1.93 6.37 -19.72
C VAL A 11 0.97 5.27 -20.18
N PHE A 12 1.02 4.89 -21.46
CA PHE A 12 0.19 3.81 -22.00
C PHE A 12 0.44 2.47 -21.28
N ARG A 13 1.71 2.07 -21.11
CA ARG A 13 2.06 0.84 -20.39
C ARG A 13 1.60 0.88 -18.94
N SER A 14 1.76 2.01 -18.26
CA SER A 14 1.29 2.18 -16.88
C SER A 14 -0.23 2.01 -16.78
N ILE A 15 -1.01 2.61 -17.69
CA ILE A 15 -2.48 2.48 -17.67
C ILE A 15 -2.90 1.02 -17.87
N VAL A 16 -2.35 0.34 -18.89
CA VAL A 16 -2.69 -1.06 -19.17
C VAL A 16 -2.30 -1.96 -17.99
N LEU A 17 -1.12 -1.76 -17.41
CA LEU A 17 -0.66 -2.53 -16.25
C LEU A 17 -1.52 -2.26 -15.01
N LEU A 18 -1.95 -1.02 -14.79
CA LEU A 18 -2.79 -0.65 -13.65
C LEU A 18 -4.16 -1.34 -13.73
N VAL A 19 -4.75 -1.41 -14.93
CA VAL A 19 -6.01 -2.14 -15.15
C VAL A 19 -5.82 -3.63 -14.91
N LEU A 20 -4.78 -4.25 -15.48
CA LEU A 20 -4.52 -5.68 -15.31
C LEU A 20 -4.22 -6.04 -13.85
N LEU A 21 -3.37 -5.26 -13.17
CA LEU A 21 -3.05 -5.45 -11.75
C LEU A 21 -4.28 -5.21 -10.88
N GLY A 22 -5.12 -4.24 -11.21
CA GLY A 22 -6.39 -4.01 -10.51
C GLY A 22 -7.30 -5.23 -10.57
N ILE A 23 -7.46 -5.84 -11.75
CA ILE A 23 -8.25 -7.06 -11.93
C ILE A 23 -7.65 -8.22 -11.13
N VAL A 24 -6.34 -8.46 -11.24
CA VAL A 24 -5.66 -9.52 -10.49
C VAL A 24 -5.79 -9.30 -8.99
N CYS A 25 -5.68 -8.05 -8.52
CA CYS A 25 -5.81 -7.71 -7.12
C CYS A 25 -7.23 -7.98 -6.63
N LEU A 26 -8.27 -7.60 -7.38
CA LEU A 26 -9.67 -7.92 -7.04
C LEU A 26 -9.92 -9.41 -6.88
N VAL A 27 -9.33 -10.24 -7.75
CA VAL A 27 -9.48 -11.71 -7.67
C VAL A 27 -8.72 -12.29 -6.46
N MET A 28 -7.56 -11.72 -6.12
CA MET A 28 -6.68 -12.22 -5.06
C MET A 28 -6.88 -11.51 -3.72
N VAL A 29 -7.79 -10.54 -3.63
CA VAL A 29 -7.91 -9.63 -2.49
C VAL A 29 -8.18 -10.37 -1.18
N ASP A 30 -9.04 -11.39 -1.21
CA ASP A 30 -9.35 -12.21 -0.03
C ASP A 30 -8.11 -12.97 0.47
N GLN A 31 -7.30 -13.51 -0.44
CA GLN A 31 -6.07 -14.21 -0.08
C GLN A 31 -5.02 -13.26 0.50
N PHE A 32 -4.87 -12.07 -0.10
CA PHE A 32 -3.98 -11.04 0.43
C PHE A 32 -4.42 -10.56 1.82
N ASN A 33 -5.72 -10.35 2.01
CA ASN A 33 -6.27 -9.97 3.31
C ASN A 33 -6.00 -11.02 4.38
N LEU A 34 -6.19 -12.31 4.06
CA LEU A 34 -5.89 -13.40 4.98
C LEU A 34 -4.41 -13.45 5.36
N ILE A 35 -3.52 -13.30 4.38
CA ILE A 35 -2.06 -13.26 4.64
C ILE A 35 -1.73 -12.07 5.54
N LEU A 36 -2.27 -10.90 5.23
CA LEU A 36 -1.99 -9.67 5.96
C LEU A 36 -2.50 -9.73 7.40
N ILE A 37 -3.72 -10.21 7.62
CA ILE A 37 -4.28 -10.42 8.95
C ILE A 37 -3.48 -11.45 9.73
N LYS A 38 -3.11 -12.57 9.11
CA LYS A 38 -2.29 -13.61 9.76
C LYS A 38 -0.89 -13.10 10.13
N ALA A 39 -0.32 -12.23 9.32
CA ALA A 39 0.96 -11.61 9.61
C ALA A 39 0.85 -10.52 10.69
N ALA A 40 -0.28 -9.80 10.76
CA ALA A 40 -0.54 -8.77 11.75
C ALA A 40 -1.04 -9.31 13.10
N SER A 41 -1.63 -10.52 13.14
CA SER A 41 -2.22 -11.10 14.36
C SER A 41 -1.31 -11.21 15.59
N PRO A 42 0.01 -11.45 15.49
CA PRO A 42 0.88 -11.44 16.68
C PRO A 42 1.20 -10.03 17.19
N PHE A 43 0.89 -8.99 16.42
CA PHE A 43 1.20 -7.60 16.74
C PHE A 43 -0.03 -6.76 17.10
N ILE A 44 -1.24 -7.28 16.87
CA ILE A 44 -2.46 -6.59 17.28
C ILE A 44 -2.67 -6.69 18.79
N PRO A 45 -3.24 -5.66 19.42
CA PRO A 45 -3.55 -5.70 20.83
C PRO A 45 -4.63 -6.73 21.16
N VAL A 46 -4.56 -7.30 22.36
CA VAL A 46 -5.43 -8.40 22.84
C VAL A 46 -6.91 -7.99 22.83
N GLY A 47 -7.20 -6.70 23.00
CA GLY A 47 -8.56 -6.15 22.94
C GLY A 47 -9.13 -6.01 21.53
N SER A 48 -8.32 -6.15 20.46
CA SER A 48 -8.75 -5.96 19.07
C SER A 48 -8.86 -7.27 18.30
N THR A 49 -9.86 -7.37 17.43
CA THR A 49 -10.01 -8.49 16.50
C THR A 49 -10.01 -8.01 15.06
N LEU A 50 -9.28 -8.73 14.22
CA LEU A 50 -9.22 -8.54 12.77
C LEU A 50 -10.03 -9.63 12.07
N ARG A 51 -10.94 -9.25 11.19
CA ARG A 51 -11.72 -10.19 10.36
C ARG A 51 -11.74 -9.73 8.91
N THR A 52 -11.82 -10.70 8.00
CA THR A 52 -12.12 -10.41 6.60
C THR A 52 -13.63 -10.34 6.41
N PHE A 53 -14.10 -9.32 5.68
CA PHE A 53 -15.48 -9.18 5.26
C PHE A 53 -15.51 -8.88 3.76
N GLY A 54 -15.34 -9.93 2.95
CA GLY A 54 -15.10 -9.81 1.51
C GLY A 54 -13.90 -8.89 1.23
N THR A 55 -14.13 -7.83 0.45
CA THR A 55 -13.11 -6.83 0.09
C THR A 55 -12.77 -5.86 1.23
N TYR A 56 -13.26 -6.06 2.45
CA TYR A 56 -12.98 -5.21 3.60
C TYR A 56 -12.21 -5.97 4.67
N ILE A 57 -11.33 -5.26 5.37
CA ILE A 57 -10.75 -5.70 6.64
C ILE A 57 -11.52 -4.99 7.75
N GLU A 58 -12.20 -5.77 8.58
CA GLU A 58 -12.91 -5.30 9.75
C GLU A 58 -11.96 -5.31 10.95
N ILE A 59 -11.85 -4.17 11.64
CA ILE A 59 -11.16 -4.03 12.92
C ILE A 59 -12.21 -3.68 13.98
N SER A 60 -12.36 -4.54 14.98
CA SER A 60 -13.32 -4.34 16.07
C SER A 60 -12.63 -4.49 17.43
N SER A 61 -13.05 -3.68 18.40
CA SER A 61 -12.62 -3.83 19.80
C SER A 61 -13.62 -4.73 20.54
N THR A 62 -13.08 -5.66 21.32
CA THR A 62 -13.85 -6.58 22.19
C THR A 62 -14.09 -5.99 23.58
N ARG A 63 -13.46 -4.85 23.91
CA ARG A 63 -13.60 -4.19 25.22
C ARG A 63 -14.91 -3.40 25.25
N SER A 64 -15.70 -3.60 26.30
CA SER A 64 -17.09 -3.17 26.42
C SER A 64 -17.28 -1.66 26.26
N GLY A 65 -17.90 -1.27 25.15
CA GLY A 65 -18.32 0.07 24.81
C GLY A 65 -18.60 0.06 23.32
N ALA A 66 -19.77 0.51 22.89
CA ALA A 66 -20.26 0.42 21.50
C ALA A 66 -19.40 1.25 20.52
N THR A 67 -18.15 0.85 20.31
CA THR A 67 -17.28 1.38 19.28
C THR A 67 -17.65 0.66 17.99
N SER A 68 -18.05 1.43 16.99
CA SER A 68 -18.42 0.86 15.69
C SER A 68 -17.18 0.24 15.05
N PRO A 69 -17.28 -0.96 14.47
CA PRO A 69 -16.16 -1.59 13.77
C PRO A 69 -15.66 -0.69 12.62
N LEU A 70 -14.33 -0.63 12.47
CA LEU A 70 -13.70 0.06 11.35
C LEU A 70 -13.60 -0.89 10.16
N TYR A 71 -14.18 -0.50 9.04
CA TYR A 71 -14.07 -1.24 7.78
C TYR A 71 -13.05 -0.52 6.87
N LEU A 72 -11.93 -1.18 6.64
CA LEU A 72 -10.91 -0.73 5.69
C LEU A 72 -11.14 -1.38 4.35
N ASP A 73 -11.34 -0.57 3.31
CA ASP A 73 -11.38 -1.04 1.95
C ASP A 73 -9.99 -1.54 1.52
N SER A 74 -9.94 -2.81 1.12
CA SER A 74 -8.70 -3.48 0.71
C SER A 74 -8.10 -2.85 -0.54
N LEU A 75 -8.92 -2.36 -1.48
CA LEU A 75 -8.39 -1.63 -2.64
C LEU A 75 -7.67 -0.36 -2.21
N THR A 76 -8.22 0.36 -1.23
CA THR A 76 -7.58 1.55 -0.67
C THR A 76 -6.25 1.18 -0.02
N LEU A 77 -6.21 0.07 0.73
CA LEU A 77 -5.01 -0.40 1.42
C LEU A 77 -3.91 -0.87 0.46
N TYR A 78 -4.28 -1.57 -0.61
CA TYR A 78 -3.34 -2.09 -1.62
C TYR A 78 -3.00 -1.09 -2.73
N SER A 79 -3.75 0.01 -2.86
CA SER A 79 -3.61 0.98 -3.96
C SER A 79 -2.17 1.46 -4.19
N GLY A 80 -1.42 1.84 -3.16
CA GLY A 80 -0.04 2.28 -3.35
C GLY A 80 0.93 1.17 -3.71
N THR A 81 0.70 -0.06 -3.27
CA THR A 81 1.48 -1.23 -3.70
C THR A 81 1.20 -1.56 -5.16
N ILE A 82 -0.06 -1.47 -5.60
CA ILE A 82 -0.46 -1.61 -7.01
C ILE A 82 0.22 -0.53 -7.86
N LEU A 83 0.17 0.74 -7.43
CA LEU A 83 0.82 1.87 -8.10
C LEU A 83 2.33 1.67 -8.19
N MET A 84 2.98 1.25 -7.10
CA MET A 84 4.40 0.94 -7.07
C MET A 84 4.77 -0.15 -8.08
N ILE A 85 4.08 -1.29 -8.08
CA ILE A 85 4.35 -2.39 -9.01
C ILE A 85 4.17 -1.92 -10.45
N THR A 86 3.10 -1.16 -10.71
CA THR A 86 2.82 -0.56 -12.03
C THR A 86 3.97 0.32 -12.49
N VAL A 87 4.48 1.20 -11.62
CA VAL A 87 5.59 2.12 -11.95
C VAL A 87 6.87 1.34 -12.25
N VAL A 88 7.21 0.34 -11.44
CA VAL A 88 8.43 -0.49 -11.63
C VAL A 88 8.36 -1.31 -12.93
N LEU A 89 7.21 -1.89 -13.25
CA LEU A 89 6.99 -2.65 -14.48
C LEU A 89 6.92 -1.74 -15.71
N SER A 90 6.44 -0.51 -15.57
CA SER A 90 6.37 0.45 -16.66
C SER A 90 7.72 1.13 -16.95
N ALA A 91 8.61 1.23 -15.95
CA ALA A 91 9.89 1.92 -16.05
C ALA A 91 10.77 1.43 -17.22
N VAL A 92 10.93 2.26 -18.24
CA VAL A 92 11.69 1.98 -19.46
C VAL A 92 13.20 2.08 -19.20
N GLY A 93 13.99 1.09 -19.62
CA GLY A 93 15.46 1.13 -19.54
C GLY A 93 16.09 0.35 -18.37
N LEU A 94 15.27 -0.34 -17.55
CA LEU A 94 15.74 -1.32 -16.58
C LEU A 94 15.93 -2.70 -17.22
N ARG A 95 17.02 -3.40 -16.88
CA ARG A 95 17.20 -4.81 -17.26
C ARG A 95 16.21 -5.69 -16.50
N LEU A 96 15.80 -6.82 -17.09
CA LEU A 96 14.80 -7.71 -16.49
C LEU A 96 15.21 -8.21 -15.09
N ARG A 97 16.50 -8.54 -14.89
CA ARG A 97 17.04 -8.93 -13.58
C ARG A 97 16.91 -7.81 -12.54
N GLU A 98 17.33 -6.60 -12.87
CA GLU A 98 17.26 -5.43 -11.97
C GLU A 98 15.80 -5.13 -11.63
N ARG A 99 14.91 -5.23 -12.61
CA ARG A 99 13.47 -5.05 -12.42
C ARG A 99 12.89 -6.07 -11.45
N LEU A 100 13.22 -7.35 -11.57
CA LEU A 100 12.75 -8.39 -10.65
C LEU A 100 13.27 -8.17 -9.22
N VAL A 101 14.54 -7.82 -9.07
CA VAL A 101 15.13 -7.52 -7.76
C VAL A 101 14.46 -6.30 -7.12
N SER A 102 14.30 -5.21 -7.87
CA SER A 102 13.61 -4.01 -7.40
C SER A 102 12.16 -4.29 -7.03
N LEU A 103 11.46 -5.09 -7.84
CA LEU A 103 10.07 -5.45 -7.57
C LEU A 103 9.95 -6.30 -6.30
N GLY A 104 10.85 -7.27 -6.09
CA GLY A 104 10.90 -8.04 -4.85
C GLY A 104 11.14 -7.18 -3.61
N ILE A 105 12.17 -6.32 -3.65
CA ILE A 105 12.51 -5.43 -2.53
C ILE A 105 11.35 -4.47 -2.23
N LEU A 106 10.85 -3.76 -3.25
CA LEU A 106 9.80 -2.77 -3.07
C LEU A 106 8.47 -3.40 -2.64
N THR A 107 8.13 -4.59 -3.17
CA THR A 107 6.94 -5.33 -2.72
C THR A 107 7.05 -5.76 -1.26
N SER A 108 8.22 -6.27 -0.85
CA SER A 108 8.44 -6.64 0.55
C SER A 108 8.34 -5.42 1.49
N LEU A 109 8.90 -4.28 1.09
CA LEU A 109 8.81 -3.04 1.84
C LEU A 109 7.37 -2.53 1.93
N GLY A 110 6.63 -2.58 0.81
CA GLY A 110 5.22 -2.20 0.76
C GLY A 110 4.34 -3.04 1.68
N LEU A 111 4.57 -4.36 1.74
CA LEU A 111 3.88 -5.26 2.66
C LEU A 111 4.18 -4.93 4.13
N VAL A 112 5.44 -4.65 4.47
CA VAL A 112 5.81 -4.24 5.84
C VAL A 112 5.11 -2.94 6.22
N ILE A 113 5.09 -1.94 5.33
CA ILE A 113 4.40 -0.67 5.56
C ILE A 113 2.90 -0.91 5.79
N GLN A 114 2.26 -1.76 4.99
CA GLN A 114 0.84 -2.11 5.16
C GLN A 114 0.56 -2.79 6.49
N LEU A 115 1.42 -3.73 6.90
CA LEU A 115 1.32 -4.43 8.18
C LEU A 115 1.42 -3.45 9.34
N VAL A 116 2.42 -2.56 9.33
CA VAL A 116 2.57 -1.51 10.34
C VAL A 116 1.34 -0.60 10.38
N GLY A 117 0.78 -0.26 9.22
CA GLY A 117 -0.44 0.56 9.13
C GLY A 117 -1.63 -0.07 9.84
N ILE A 118 -1.86 -1.38 9.65
CA ILE A 118 -2.96 -2.10 10.32
C ILE A 118 -2.74 -2.19 11.83
N VAL A 119 -1.50 -2.41 12.27
CA VAL A 119 -1.16 -2.45 13.70
C VAL A 119 -1.44 -1.10 14.36
N LEU A 120 -0.96 0.00 13.77
CA LEU A 120 -1.21 1.36 14.28
C LEU A 120 -2.71 1.72 14.29
N LEU A 121 -3.45 1.30 13.27
CA LEU A 121 -4.91 1.48 13.22
C LEU A 121 -5.61 0.71 14.35
N SER A 122 -5.15 -0.52 14.64
CA SER A 122 -5.69 -1.36 15.71
C SER A 122 -5.40 -0.77 17.09
N GLU A 123 -4.17 -0.32 17.34
CA GLU A 123 -3.81 0.40 18.57
C GLU A 123 -4.61 1.70 18.75
N GLY A 124 -4.82 2.44 17.66
CA GLY A 124 -5.63 3.67 17.69
C GLY A 124 -7.09 3.42 18.06
N ILE A 125 -7.68 2.31 17.60
CA ILE A 125 -9.05 1.91 17.96
C ILE A 125 -9.13 1.48 19.43
N GLU A 126 -8.15 0.70 19.91
CA GLU A 126 -8.10 0.29 21.31
C GLU A 126 -7.97 1.52 22.25
N ALA A 127 -7.04 2.43 21.95
CA ALA A 127 -6.86 3.66 22.73
C ALA A 127 -8.11 4.55 22.72
N ALA A 128 -8.83 4.64 21.59
CA ALA A 128 -10.08 5.37 21.50
C ALA A 128 -11.20 4.72 22.33
N SER A 129 -11.22 3.37 22.39
CA SER A 129 -12.19 2.63 23.19
C SER A 129 -11.97 2.80 24.70
N ASP A 130 -10.72 2.87 25.15
CA ASP A 130 -10.37 3.07 26.57
C ASP A 130 -10.75 4.45 27.10
N MET A 131 -10.78 5.47 26.23
CA MET A 131 -11.18 6.84 26.62
C MET A 131 -12.69 7.02 26.71
N GLY A 132 -13.49 5.98 26.41
CA GLY A 132 -14.95 5.99 26.57
C GLY A 132 -15.66 7.08 25.79
N ASN A 133 -15.04 7.62 24.73
CA ASN A 133 -15.50 8.82 24.05
C ASN A 133 -16.34 8.44 22.82
N PRO A 134 -17.69 8.43 22.91
CA PRO A 134 -18.56 7.92 21.86
C PRO A 134 -18.79 8.96 20.74
N GLY A 135 -18.25 10.18 20.89
CA GLY A 135 -18.44 11.30 19.97
C GLY A 135 -17.50 11.32 18.76
N PHE A 136 -16.48 10.46 18.74
CA PHE A 136 -15.74 10.23 17.50
C PHE A 136 -16.63 9.37 16.60
N SER A 137 -17.35 10.01 15.68
CA SER A 137 -17.86 9.40 14.45
C SER A 137 -16.66 8.84 13.66
N GLY A 138 -16.12 7.72 14.16
CA GLY A 138 -14.69 7.40 14.19
C GLY A 138 -14.21 6.60 13.01
N SER A 139 -14.77 6.81 11.81
CA SER A 139 -14.29 6.18 10.58
C SER A 139 -13.55 7.15 9.67
N ARG A 140 -13.95 8.43 9.62
CA ARG A 140 -13.31 9.45 8.75
C ARG A 140 -11.81 9.65 9.00
N PRO A 141 -11.34 9.91 10.23
CA PRO A 141 -9.91 10.15 10.46
C PRO A 141 -9.07 8.90 10.16
N PHE A 142 -9.59 7.71 10.47
CA PHE A 142 -8.92 6.44 10.17
C PHE A 142 -8.92 6.11 8.67
N ASN A 143 -9.97 6.47 7.93
CA ASN A 143 -10.00 6.34 6.46
C ASN A 143 -9.04 7.34 5.78
N VAL A 144 -8.94 8.57 6.28
CA VAL A 144 -7.96 9.54 5.76
C VAL A 144 -6.54 9.06 6.06
N PHE A 145 -6.31 8.52 7.26
CA PHE A 145 -5.04 7.88 7.61
C PHE A 145 -4.75 6.71 6.68
N SER A 146 -5.72 5.83 6.40
CA SER A 146 -5.50 4.67 5.54
C SER A 146 -5.18 5.06 4.09
N VAL A 147 -5.82 6.11 3.55
CA VAL A 147 -5.50 6.65 2.23
C VAL A 147 -4.09 7.28 2.23
N GLY A 148 -3.75 8.07 3.25
CA GLY A 148 -2.42 8.68 3.34
C GLY A 148 -1.32 7.63 3.50
N TRP A 149 -1.57 6.61 4.34
CA TRP A 149 -0.65 5.53 4.63
C TRP A 149 -0.45 4.60 3.44
N SER A 150 -1.53 4.30 2.70
CA SER A 150 -1.44 3.45 1.52
C SER A 150 -0.67 4.11 0.39
N LEU A 151 -0.54 5.43 0.34
CA LEU A 151 0.27 6.14 -0.66
C LEU A 151 1.78 6.09 -0.38
N VAL A 152 2.21 5.76 0.83
CA VAL A 152 3.63 5.75 1.23
C VAL A 152 4.49 4.87 0.31
N PRO A 153 4.12 3.61 -0.01
CA PRO A 153 4.89 2.79 -0.94
C PRO A 153 5.00 3.40 -2.35
N ALA A 154 3.95 4.07 -2.82
CA ALA A 154 3.96 4.74 -4.12
C ALA A 154 4.92 5.93 -4.13
N ILE A 155 4.95 6.74 -3.06
CA ILE A 155 5.88 7.87 -2.92
C ILE A 155 7.33 7.39 -2.85
N ILE A 156 7.63 6.39 -2.02
CA ILE A 156 8.97 5.78 -1.92
C ILE A 156 9.44 5.32 -3.30
N THR A 157 8.54 4.70 -4.06
CA THR A 157 8.85 4.20 -5.40
C THR A 157 9.06 5.33 -6.41
N ALA A 158 8.26 6.39 -6.36
CA ALA A 158 8.44 7.56 -7.20
C ALA A 158 9.80 8.22 -6.96
N VAL A 159 10.20 8.37 -5.69
CA VAL A 159 11.52 8.88 -5.29
C VAL A 159 12.63 7.95 -5.79
N TRP A 160 12.47 6.64 -5.62
CA TRP A 160 13.43 5.65 -6.09
C TRP A 160 13.62 5.72 -7.61
N CYS A 161 12.53 5.78 -8.38
CA CYS A 161 12.58 5.94 -9.83
C CYS A 161 13.27 7.24 -10.25
N TYR A 162 12.98 8.35 -9.55
CA TYR A 162 13.63 9.64 -9.81
C TYR A 162 15.15 9.58 -9.58
N LEU A 163 15.58 9.03 -8.44
CA LEU A 163 17.00 8.88 -8.11
C LEU A 163 17.71 7.92 -9.07
N PHE A 164 17.07 6.81 -9.42
CA PHE A 164 17.59 5.85 -10.40
C PHE A 164 17.83 6.53 -11.75
N TRP A 165 16.83 7.28 -12.25
CA TRP A 165 16.97 7.98 -13.53
C TRP A 165 18.01 9.09 -13.49
N ARG A 166 18.15 9.78 -12.36
CA ARG A 166 19.21 10.78 -12.16
C ARG A 166 20.60 10.14 -12.22
N ARG A 167 20.78 9.02 -11.50
CA ARG A 167 22.06 8.28 -11.48
C ARG A 167 22.42 7.74 -12.86
N ASN A 168 21.46 7.20 -13.59
CA ASN A 168 21.70 6.66 -14.93
C ASN A 168 22.08 7.76 -15.93
N LYS A 169 21.49 8.96 -15.83
CA LYS A 169 21.90 10.14 -16.61
C LYS A 169 23.34 10.56 -16.32
N SER A 170 23.75 10.57 -15.05
CA SER A 170 25.13 10.88 -14.66
C SER A 170 26.13 9.83 -15.16
N ALA A 171 25.75 8.55 -15.19
CA ALA A 171 26.61 7.50 -15.72
C ALA A 171 26.80 7.57 -17.26
N THR A 172 25.81 8.11 -17.99
CA THR A 172 25.89 8.29 -19.46
C THR A 172 26.57 9.59 -19.91
N ASN A 173 26.85 10.53 -19.00
CA ASN A 173 27.67 11.71 -19.25
C ASN A 173 28.93 11.68 -18.38
N PRO A 174 29.97 10.89 -18.73
CA PRO A 174 31.23 10.87 -17.98
C PRO A 174 32.14 12.08 -18.26
N LEU A 175 31.68 13.09 -19.00
CA LEU A 175 32.46 14.28 -19.34
C LEU A 175 31.68 15.55 -18.94
N ASN A 176 31.76 15.87 -17.66
CA ASN A 176 31.89 17.24 -17.16
C ASN A 176 32.59 17.19 -15.81
#